data_AF-A0A0K3B689-F1
#
_entry.id   AF-A0A0K3B689-F1
#
_cell.length_a   1.000
_cell.length_b   1.000
_cell.length_c   1.000
_cell.angle_alpha   90.00
_cell.angle_beta   90.00
_cell.angle_gamma   90.00
#
_symmetry.space_group_name_H-M   'P 1'
#
loop_
_entity.id
_entity.type
_entity.pdbx_description
1 polymer ?
#
loop_
_entity_poly.entity_id
_entity_poly.type
_entity_poly.pdbx_seq_one_letter_code
_entity_poly.pdbx_strand_id
1 'polypeptide(L)'
;MSGRSVDVFAAGHLGELTQYLPVELVDDVLAQTKTTQRRLRDLPSRVGVYFLLALGLFPGLGYLRVWDKLTAGLPGTRRPSEKALRDLRRRLGPAPLRALFDILAGPIGQPRTPGVCYRGLRTVAFDGLNSVKVPDTDRNRGWLGRIKYHFGWAGYPTLRVMALVETGTRALLGASLGSADNRDELKLATDLLGLLRPGMLMLGDRAFDANAFLNRVAQTGAMLLIRSRNTRKPRVLRHLPDGSYLSLVDGMKVRIVEAAVVMTGTDGSRTGDRYRLITTLLDHHRHPATDLAKLYHERWEIETAFLALRHTILKGHILRSGDRPGLEQELWALLTVYQLLRMAMVTATETQPGTDPDRASFTTALETARDQLTAAHAIHPTEPVDLLGAIGRAILRTLLPPRRPRFSARTVKSATSRYITRDDTRPTHSTTVTSIDITPRTPPLTPPPPPRPPRDRTPQPNTRRAQVIQLMNTQPNHAWNGRHLAQQLGIPPRHLLTQLAEWTRWGHFTKTTKGHYTLTHPPTSTTPPTP
;
A
#
# COMPACT_ATOMS: atom_id res chain seq x y z
N MET A 1 58.62 -4.72 7.08
CA MET A 1 57.17 -4.96 7.22
C MET A 1 56.44 -4.11 6.20
N SER A 2 56.10 -4.69 5.04
CA SER A 2 55.43 -3.99 3.95
C SER A 2 53.98 -3.68 4.35
N GLY A 3 53.59 -2.41 4.32
CA GLY A 3 52.24 -1.96 4.67
C GLY A 3 51.23 -2.50 3.66
N ARG A 4 50.46 -3.52 4.05
CA ARG A 4 49.28 -3.95 3.30
C ARG A 4 48.34 -2.75 3.21
N SER A 5 48.10 -2.25 2.00
CA SER A 5 47.09 -1.23 1.75
C SER A 5 45.74 -1.74 2.26
N VAL A 6 45.15 -1.06 3.24
CA VAL A 6 43.81 -1.38 3.74
C VAL A 6 42.85 -1.21 2.57
N ASP A 7 42.17 -2.28 2.17
CA ASP A 7 41.11 -2.19 1.18
C ASP A 7 39.95 -1.37 1.76
N VAL A 8 39.82 -0.13 1.28
CA VAL A 8 38.79 0.82 1.71
C VAL A 8 37.37 0.36 1.35
N PHE A 9 37.23 -0.66 0.49
CA PHE A 9 35.95 -1.26 0.13
C PHE A 9 35.61 -2.51 0.94
N ALA A 10 36.53 -3.01 1.79
CA ALA A 10 36.36 -4.28 2.50
C ALA A 10 35.03 -4.35 3.29
N ALA A 11 34.61 -3.25 3.92
CA ALA A 11 33.35 -3.17 4.67
C ALA A 11 32.08 -3.11 3.78
N GLY A 12 32.21 -3.16 2.46
CA GLY A 12 31.11 -3.08 1.49
C GLY A 12 30.48 -4.44 1.20
N HIS A 13 29.84 -5.07 2.18
CA HIS A 13 29.19 -6.38 2.03
C HIS A 13 27.93 -6.54 2.91
N LEU A 14 27.18 -7.61 2.68
CA LEU A 14 26.13 -8.13 3.57
C LEU A 14 26.36 -9.60 3.98
N GLY A 15 27.63 -10.02 3.94
CA GLY A 15 27.98 -11.43 4.08
C GLY A 15 27.43 -12.22 2.89
N GLU A 16 26.84 -13.38 3.14
CA GLU A 16 26.24 -14.22 2.10
C GLU A 16 25.17 -13.51 1.25
N LEU A 17 24.45 -12.52 1.79
CA LEU A 17 23.45 -11.77 1.01
C LEU A 17 24.06 -10.92 -0.11
N THR A 18 25.38 -10.68 -0.10
CA THR A 18 26.09 -9.95 -1.16
C THR A 18 25.95 -10.66 -2.51
N GLN A 19 25.72 -11.98 -2.54
CA GLN A 19 25.48 -12.70 -3.79
C GLN A 19 24.18 -12.25 -4.52
N TYR A 20 23.18 -11.77 -3.77
CA TYR A 20 21.91 -11.28 -4.32
C TYR A 20 21.95 -9.77 -4.61
N LEU A 21 22.94 -9.07 -4.08
CA LEU A 21 23.20 -7.67 -4.34
C LEU A 21 24.71 -7.49 -4.61
N PRO A 22 25.16 -7.83 -5.82
CA PRO A 22 26.58 -7.77 -6.16
C PRO A 22 27.10 -6.33 -6.17
N VAL A 23 28.40 -6.16 -5.94
CA VAL A 23 29.04 -4.83 -5.80
C VAL A 23 28.97 -4.01 -7.08
N GLU A 24 28.99 -4.67 -8.23
CA GLU A 24 28.90 -4.08 -9.56
C GLU A 24 27.55 -3.38 -9.74
N LEU A 25 26.45 -4.03 -9.32
CA LEU A 25 25.13 -3.42 -9.34
C LEU A 25 25.05 -2.17 -8.45
N VAL A 26 25.68 -2.22 -7.28
CA VAL A 26 25.73 -1.07 -6.38
C VAL A 26 26.51 0.09 -7.02
N ASP A 27 27.64 -0.19 -7.67
CA ASP A 27 28.43 0.83 -8.35
C ASP A 27 27.68 1.48 -9.52
N ASP A 28 27.00 0.68 -10.33
CA ASP A 28 26.19 1.17 -11.44
C ASP A 28 25.09 2.11 -10.95
N VAL A 29 24.40 1.74 -9.86
CA VAL A 29 23.38 2.62 -9.25
C VAL A 29 24.00 3.90 -8.68
N LEU A 30 25.17 3.82 -8.04
CA LEU A 30 25.87 5.00 -7.53
C LEU A 30 26.27 5.94 -8.68
N ALA A 31 26.69 5.40 -9.82
CA ALA A 31 27.01 6.16 -11.01
C ALA A 31 25.76 6.83 -11.60
N GLN A 32 24.67 6.07 -11.80
CA GLN A 32 23.40 6.58 -12.33
C GLN A 32 22.80 7.69 -11.47
N THR A 33 22.85 7.52 -10.15
CA THR A 33 22.35 8.51 -9.19
C THR A 33 23.34 9.65 -8.91
N LYS A 34 24.53 9.62 -9.53
CA LYS A 34 25.60 10.62 -9.36
C LYS A 34 26.05 10.77 -7.90
N THR A 35 26.05 9.67 -7.15
CA THR A 35 26.42 9.61 -5.72
C THR A 35 27.79 8.97 -5.48
N THR A 36 28.50 8.59 -6.55
CA THR A 36 29.91 8.19 -6.51
C THR A 36 30.79 9.31 -5.94
N GLN A 37 31.68 8.98 -5.01
CA GLN A 37 32.62 9.94 -4.44
C GLN A 37 33.55 10.54 -5.50
N ARG A 38 33.86 11.84 -5.39
CA ARG A 38 34.87 12.51 -6.24
C ARG A 38 36.31 12.13 -5.91
N ARG A 39 36.57 11.77 -4.64
CA ARG A 39 37.88 11.33 -4.15
C ARG A 39 37.69 10.07 -3.30
N LEU A 40 38.48 9.04 -3.56
CA LEU A 40 38.47 7.81 -2.77
C LEU A 40 39.15 8.08 -1.41
N ARG A 41 38.44 7.78 -0.32
CA ARG A 41 38.86 7.95 1.08
C ARG A 41 38.31 6.77 1.89
N ASP A 42 38.54 6.76 3.20
CA ASP A 42 38.15 5.70 4.16
C ASP A 42 36.65 5.31 4.15
N LEU A 43 35.75 6.12 3.56
CA LEU A 43 34.32 5.81 3.42
C LEU A 43 33.83 6.02 1.98
N PRO A 44 34.07 5.05 1.08
CA PRO A 44 33.50 5.06 -0.26
C PRO A 44 31.96 4.99 -0.24
N SER A 45 31.32 5.51 -1.27
CA SER A 45 29.85 5.49 -1.38
C SER A 45 29.29 4.05 -1.41
N ARG A 46 30.00 3.11 -2.04
CA ARG A 46 29.67 1.66 -2.02
C ARG A 46 29.53 1.13 -0.60
N VAL A 47 30.54 1.36 0.24
CA VAL A 47 30.52 0.97 1.66
C VAL A 47 29.35 1.63 2.38
N GLY A 48 29.03 2.89 2.05
CA GLY A 48 27.88 3.58 2.63
C GLY A 48 26.53 2.96 2.29
N VAL A 49 26.36 2.41 1.08
CA VAL A 49 25.15 1.65 0.70
C VAL A 49 25.02 0.40 1.56
N TYR A 50 26.07 -0.41 1.64
CA TYR A 50 26.06 -1.63 2.45
C TYR A 50 25.88 -1.36 3.95
N PHE A 51 26.50 -0.29 4.45
CA PHE A 51 26.27 0.19 5.81
C PHE A 51 24.79 0.56 6.05
N LEU A 52 24.13 1.24 5.11
CA LEU A 52 22.71 1.57 5.20
C LEU A 52 21.81 0.34 5.20
N LEU A 53 22.15 -0.68 4.40
CA LEU A 53 21.46 -1.96 4.39
C LEU A 53 21.69 -2.72 5.73
N ALA A 54 22.91 -2.70 6.27
CA ALA A 54 23.22 -3.27 7.58
C ALA A 54 22.43 -2.58 8.72
N LEU A 55 22.13 -1.28 8.62
CA LEU A 55 21.23 -0.60 9.57
C LEU A 55 19.80 -1.18 9.55
N GLY A 56 19.35 -1.69 8.40
CA GLY A 56 18.09 -2.41 8.26
C GLY A 56 18.12 -3.79 8.94
N LEU A 57 19.26 -4.49 8.89
CA LEU A 57 19.45 -5.75 9.61
C LEU A 57 19.54 -5.55 11.13
N PHE A 58 20.07 -4.42 11.60
CA PHE A 58 20.26 -4.13 13.03
C PHE A 58 19.54 -2.84 13.48
N PRO A 59 18.20 -2.81 13.49
CA PRO A 59 17.44 -1.59 13.77
C PRO A 59 17.59 -1.09 15.22
N GLY A 60 17.89 -1.98 16.17
CA GLY A 60 18.11 -1.63 17.57
C GLY A 60 19.51 -1.11 17.91
N LEU A 61 20.45 -1.08 16.94
CA LEU A 61 21.82 -0.65 17.17
C LEU A 61 22.10 0.74 16.58
N GLY A 62 22.91 1.54 17.29
CA GLY A 62 23.45 2.80 16.80
C GLY A 62 24.52 2.61 15.72
N TYR A 63 24.87 3.67 14.99
CA TYR A 63 25.77 3.60 13.82
C TYR A 63 27.09 2.90 14.09
N LEU A 64 27.77 3.26 15.19
CA LEU A 64 29.07 2.67 15.51
C LEU A 64 28.96 1.16 15.80
N ARG A 65 27.91 0.72 16.50
CA ARG A 65 27.71 -0.71 16.78
C ARG A 65 27.33 -1.51 15.53
N VAL A 66 26.60 -0.89 14.59
CA VAL A 66 26.33 -1.52 13.28
C VAL A 66 27.60 -1.60 12.44
N TRP A 67 28.44 -0.57 12.47
CA TRP A 67 29.76 -0.62 11.86
C TRP A 67 30.61 -1.74 12.48
N ASP A 68 30.64 -1.84 13.81
CA ASP A 68 31.38 -2.89 14.51
C ASP A 68 30.90 -4.28 14.11
N LYS A 69 29.59 -4.47 13.86
CA LYS A 69 29.04 -5.72 13.30
C LYS A 69 29.51 -5.95 11.86
N LEU A 70 29.42 -4.94 11.01
CA LEU A 70 29.82 -5.01 9.60
C LEU A 70 31.30 -5.40 9.46
N THR A 71 32.17 -4.92 10.34
CA THR A 71 33.62 -5.14 10.23
C THR A 71 34.18 -6.18 11.20
N ALA A 72 33.35 -6.88 11.98
CA ALA A 72 33.82 -7.80 13.02
C ALA A 72 34.70 -8.93 12.45
N GLY A 73 34.34 -9.49 11.29
CA GLY A 73 35.13 -10.49 10.59
C GLY A 73 36.23 -9.93 9.65
N LEU A 74 36.45 -8.61 9.64
CA LEU A 74 37.37 -7.93 8.72
C LEU A 74 38.52 -7.26 9.48
N PRO A 75 39.58 -8.01 9.86
CA PRO A 75 40.69 -7.46 10.62
C PRO A 75 41.40 -6.33 9.87
N GLY A 76 41.78 -5.28 10.60
CA GLY A 76 42.47 -4.12 10.03
C GLY A 76 41.56 -3.03 9.45
N THR A 77 40.23 -3.21 9.49
CA THR A 77 39.29 -2.16 9.05
C THR A 77 39.27 -1.00 10.03
N ARG A 78 39.46 0.22 9.52
CA ARG A 78 39.43 1.43 10.37
C ARG A 78 37.99 1.72 10.84
N ARG A 79 37.85 2.06 12.12
CA ARG A 79 36.57 2.48 12.69
C ARG A 79 36.34 3.99 12.46
N PRO A 80 35.30 4.39 11.69
CA PRO A 80 34.97 5.79 11.46
C PRO A 80 34.32 6.41 12.69
N SER A 81 34.29 7.74 12.74
CA SER A 81 33.49 8.46 13.73
C SER A 81 32.00 8.43 13.37
N GLU A 82 31.13 8.61 14.38
CA GLU A 82 29.69 8.69 14.13
C GLU A 82 29.33 9.86 13.19
N LYS A 83 30.05 10.98 13.33
CA LYS A 83 29.92 12.13 12.42
C LYS A 83 30.23 11.73 10.98
N ALA A 84 31.31 10.99 10.75
CA ALA A 84 31.68 10.55 9.40
C ALA A 84 30.61 9.64 8.77
N LEU A 85 30.02 8.72 9.54
CA LEU A 85 28.91 7.89 9.08
C LEU A 85 27.65 8.72 8.79
N ARG A 86 27.34 9.73 9.61
CA ARG A 86 26.24 10.67 9.36
C ARG A 86 26.45 11.48 8.08
N ASP A 87 27.67 11.96 7.86
CA ASP A 87 28.03 12.73 6.67
C ASP A 87 28.01 11.85 5.40
N LEU A 88 28.42 10.58 5.51
CA LEU A 88 28.28 9.58 4.44
C LEU A 88 26.82 9.38 4.05
N ARG A 89 25.92 9.19 5.02
CA ARG A 89 24.49 9.06 4.78
C ARG A 89 23.90 10.28 4.07
N ARG A 90 24.28 11.49 4.49
CA ARG A 90 23.87 12.75 3.87
C ARG A 90 24.37 12.89 2.43
N ARG A 91 25.63 12.48 2.18
CA ARG A 91 26.23 12.49 0.84
C ARG A 91 25.50 11.56 -0.14
N LEU A 92 25.06 10.39 0.34
CA LEU A 92 24.34 9.41 -0.49
C LEU A 92 22.89 9.83 -0.77
N GLY A 93 22.18 10.34 0.24
CA GLY A 93 20.74 10.59 0.13
C GLY A 93 19.92 9.32 -0.15
N PRO A 94 18.62 9.46 -0.47
CA PRO A 94 17.71 8.32 -0.65
C PRO A 94 17.77 7.69 -2.05
N ALA A 95 18.22 8.44 -3.06
CA ALA A 95 18.16 8.03 -4.48
C ALA A 95 18.80 6.66 -4.78
N PRO A 96 20.04 6.35 -4.35
CA PRO A 96 20.64 5.04 -4.65
C PRO A 96 19.89 3.88 -4.00
N LEU A 97 19.36 4.06 -2.79
CA LEU A 97 18.65 2.99 -2.08
C LEU A 97 17.29 2.73 -2.72
N ARG A 98 16.62 3.79 -3.20
CA ARG A 98 15.39 3.66 -3.97
C ARG A 98 15.64 2.92 -5.28
N ALA A 99 16.67 3.32 -6.05
CA ALA A 99 16.99 2.69 -7.31
C ALA A 99 17.37 1.21 -7.14
N LEU A 100 18.13 0.86 -6.10
CA LEU A 100 18.42 -0.54 -5.77
C LEU A 100 17.16 -1.33 -5.45
N PHE A 101 16.27 -0.77 -4.62
CA PHE A 101 14.99 -1.40 -4.35
C PHE A 101 14.16 -1.60 -5.63
N ASP A 102 14.05 -0.57 -6.48
CA ASP A 102 13.27 -0.63 -7.71
C ASP A 102 13.82 -1.69 -8.69
N ILE A 103 15.13 -1.93 -8.71
CA ILE A 103 15.77 -2.98 -9.53
C ILE A 103 15.50 -4.39 -8.95
N LEU A 104 15.57 -4.53 -7.63
CA LEU A 104 15.42 -5.83 -6.94
C LEU A 104 13.95 -6.22 -6.70
N ALA A 105 13.06 -5.24 -6.70
CA ALA A 105 11.62 -5.46 -6.55
C ALA A 105 11.08 -6.16 -7.79
N GLY A 106 10.28 -7.19 -7.56
CA GLY A 106 9.73 -8.01 -8.62
C GLY A 106 9.28 -9.39 -8.14
N PRO A 107 8.62 -10.15 -9.01
CA PRO A 107 8.31 -11.55 -8.75
C PRO A 107 9.61 -12.36 -8.71
N ILE A 108 9.76 -13.22 -7.69
CA ILE A 108 10.97 -14.05 -7.53
C ILE A 108 10.68 -15.55 -7.63
N GLY A 109 9.42 -15.97 -7.47
CA GLY A 109 9.04 -17.38 -7.60
C GLY A 109 8.79 -17.78 -9.06
N GLN A 110 9.22 -18.98 -9.44
CA GLN A 110 8.85 -19.56 -10.73
C GLN A 110 7.33 -19.83 -10.80
N PRO A 111 6.72 -19.86 -12.01
CA PRO A 111 5.28 -20.16 -12.14
C PRO A 111 4.85 -21.52 -11.55
N ARG A 112 5.79 -22.47 -11.46
CA ARG A 112 5.61 -23.80 -10.86
C ARG A 112 5.82 -23.83 -9.35
N THR A 113 6.36 -22.77 -8.75
CA THR A 113 6.61 -22.70 -7.32
C THR A 113 5.26 -22.70 -6.59
N PRO A 114 5.05 -23.58 -5.58
CA PRO A 114 3.78 -23.67 -4.89
C PRO A 114 3.32 -22.31 -4.35
N GLY A 115 2.02 -22.04 -4.42
CA GLY A 115 1.42 -20.77 -3.94
C GLY A 115 1.59 -19.56 -4.85
N VAL A 116 2.46 -19.60 -5.88
CA VAL A 116 2.74 -18.43 -6.74
C VAL A 116 1.65 -18.13 -7.76
N CYS A 117 1.03 -19.17 -8.32
CA CYS A 117 0.05 -19.04 -9.39
C CYS A 117 -1.27 -19.73 -9.07
N TYR A 118 -2.38 -19.07 -9.42
CA TYR A 118 -3.71 -19.67 -9.50
C TYR A 118 -4.09 -19.90 -10.95
N ARG A 119 -4.17 -21.17 -11.38
CA ARG A 119 -4.55 -21.57 -12.76
C ARG A 119 -3.77 -20.81 -13.84
N GLY A 120 -2.47 -20.64 -13.63
CA GLY A 120 -1.55 -19.92 -14.52
C GLY A 120 -1.50 -18.40 -14.32
N LEU A 121 -2.31 -17.83 -13.44
CA LEU A 121 -2.28 -16.41 -13.09
C LEU A 121 -1.42 -16.18 -11.86
N ARG A 122 -0.37 -15.35 -11.96
CA ARG A 122 0.48 -14.99 -10.81
C ARG A 122 -0.32 -14.16 -9.82
N THR A 123 -0.39 -14.60 -8.57
CA THR A 123 -1.21 -13.94 -7.54
C THR A 123 -0.43 -12.84 -6.83
N VAL A 124 -0.99 -11.64 -6.83
CA VAL A 124 -0.40 -10.46 -6.21
C VAL A 124 -1.44 -9.75 -5.36
N ALA A 125 -1.03 -9.01 -4.33
CA ALA A 125 -1.95 -8.28 -3.44
C ALA A 125 -1.50 -6.84 -3.19
N PHE A 126 -2.47 -5.94 -3.07
CA PHE A 126 -2.27 -4.59 -2.54
C PHE A 126 -2.66 -4.51 -1.06
N ASP A 127 -1.86 -3.79 -0.28
CA ASP A 127 -2.19 -3.42 1.10
C ASP A 127 -1.28 -2.28 1.59
N GLY A 128 -1.75 -1.54 2.59
CA GLY A 128 -1.08 -0.40 3.19
C GLY A 128 -0.55 -0.69 4.60
N LEU A 129 0.76 -0.50 4.81
CA LEU A 129 1.39 -0.48 6.12
C LEU A 129 1.37 0.93 6.71
N ASN A 130 0.44 1.17 7.65
CA ASN A 130 0.16 2.51 8.19
C ASN A 130 0.86 2.82 9.52
N SER A 131 1.88 2.05 9.90
CA SER A 131 2.33 1.99 11.30
C SER A 131 3.85 1.96 11.49
N VAL A 132 4.61 2.35 10.46
CA VAL A 132 6.05 2.58 10.60
C VAL A 132 6.25 3.87 11.39
N LYS A 133 6.67 3.74 12.65
CA LYS A 133 6.87 4.89 13.54
C LYS A 133 8.17 5.62 13.18
N VAL A 134 8.13 6.95 13.23
CA VAL A 134 9.30 7.81 13.00
C VAL A 134 9.54 8.77 14.18
N PRO A 135 10.75 9.35 14.33
CA PRO A 135 11.04 10.30 15.40
C PRO A 135 10.11 11.52 15.34
N ASP A 136 9.67 11.98 16.52
CA ASP A 136 8.77 13.12 16.66
C ASP A 136 9.52 14.46 16.58
N THR A 137 10.06 14.77 15.40
CA THR A 137 10.71 16.05 15.10
C THR A 137 9.77 16.99 14.35
N ASP A 138 9.99 18.30 14.43
CA ASP A 138 9.20 19.28 13.66
C ASP A 138 9.21 18.99 12.16
N ARG A 139 10.37 18.59 11.62
CA ARG A 139 10.53 18.24 10.20
C ARG A 139 9.67 17.04 9.80
N ASN A 140 9.68 15.99 10.63
CA ASN A 140 8.88 14.79 10.37
C ASN A 140 7.39 15.07 10.54
N ARG A 141 6.99 15.85 11.55
CA ARG A 141 5.61 16.30 11.74
C ARG A 141 5.13 17.15 10.56
N GLY A 142 5.95 18.07 10.07
CA GLY A 142 5.61 18.91 8.93
C GLY A 142 5.34 18.11 7.65
N TRP A 143 6.03 16.98 7.46
CA TRP A 143 5.85 16.13 6.29
C TRP A 143 4.73 15.07 6.44
N LEU A 144 4.65 14.40 7.59
CA LEU A 144 3.75 13.26 7.80
C LEU A 144 2.46 13.64 8.53
N GLY A 145 2.43 14.77 9.21
CA GLY A 145 1.38 15.14 10.15
C GLY A 145 1.34 14.24 11.38
N ARG A 146 0.25 14.31 12.15
CA ARG A 146 -0.06 13.39 13.25
C ARG A 146 -1.43 12.79 13.06
N ILE A 147 -1.60 11.53 13.46
CA ILE A 147 -2.92 10.90 13.48
C ILE A 147 -3.66 11.43 14.72
N LYS A 148 -4.87 11.97 14.53
CA LYS A 148 -5.78 12.30 15.62
C LYS A 148 -6.66 11.08 15.90
N TYR A 149 -6.47 10.45 17.04
CA TYR A 149 -7.38 9.43 17.56
C TYR A 149 -8.48 10.09 18.41
N HIS A 150 -9.53 9.32 18.72
CA HIS A 150 -10.62 9.79 19.57
C HIS A 150 -10.14 10.33 20.92
N PHE A 151 -9.12 9.69 21.52
CA PHE A 151 -8.52 10.07 22.81
C PHE A 151 -7.33 11.04 22.71
N GLY A 152 -7.09 11.65 21.55
CA GLY A 152 -6.01 12.61 21.34
C GLY A 152 -5.04 12.23 20.22
N TRP A 153 -3.94 12.98 20.13
CA TRP A 153 -2.97 12.80 19.06
C TRP A 153 -2.04 11.61 19.31
N ALA A 154 -1.72 10.87 18.24
CA ALA A 154 -0.73 9.81 18.26
C ALA A 154 0.62 10.33 18.79
N GLY A 155 1.27 9.55 19.67
CA GLY A 155 2.57 9.93 20.26
C GLY A 155 3.69 10.09 19.23
N TYR A 156 3.78 9.19 18.25
CA TYR A 156 4.73 9.29 17.15
C TYR A 156 4.01 9.53 15.82
N PRO A 157 4.58 10.35 14.91
CA PRO A 157 4.18 10.33 13.51
C PRO A 157 4.42 8.93 12.92
N THR A 158 3.60 8.58 11.92
CA THR A 158 3.71 7.30 11.23
C THR A 158 3.81 7.52 9.73
N LEU A 159 4.70 6.77 9.11
CA LEU A 159 4.86 6.72 7.67
C LEU A 159 3.99 5.59 7.12
N ARG A 160 3.30 5.87 6.02
CA ARG A 160 2.49 4.89 5.28
C ARG A 160 3.29 4.30 4.13
N VAL A 161 3.31 2.99 4.02
CA VAL A 161 3.90 2.28 2.87
C VAL A 161 2.79 1.50 2.18
N MET A 162 2.47 1.84 0.94
CA MET A 162 1.65 0.98 0.09
C MET A 162 2.59 -0.01 -0.62
N ALA A 163 2.24 -1.29 -0.65
CA ALA A 163 3.03 -2.29 -1.36
C ALA A 163 2.17 -3.12 -2.30
N LEU A 164 2.78 -3.55 -3.41
CA LEU A 164 2.29 -4.66 -4.23
C LEU A 164 3.18 -5.86 -3.92
N VAL A 165 2.57 -6.98 -3.54
CA VAL A 165 3.30 -8.17 -3.06
C VAL A 165 2.84 -9.42 -3.78
N GLU A 166 3.78 -10.27 -4.19
CA GLU A 166 3.48 -11.62 -4.65
C GLU A 166 3.04 -12.49 -3.48
N THR A 167 1.83 -13.06 -3.52
CA THR A 167 1.28 -13.71 -2.33
C THR A 167 2.02 -15.00 -1.98
N GLY A 168 2.44 -15.78 -2.97
CA GLY A 168 3.10 -17.08 -2.75
C GLY A 168 4.51 -17.02 -2.17
N THR A 169 5.29 -15.98 -2.50
CA THR A 169 6.67 -15.81 -1.97
C THR A 169 6.77 -14.69 -0.96
N ARG A 170 5.74 -13.83 -0.90
CA ARG A 170 5.71 -12.56 -0.15
C ARG A 170 6.78 -11.56 -0.62
N ALA A 171 7.27 -11.68 -1.85
CA ALA A 171 8.21 -10.74 -2.45
C ALA A 171 7.54 -9.41 -2.81
N LEU A 172 8.29 -8.30 -2.66
CA LEU A 172 7.79 -6.97 -3.00
C LEU A 172 7.95 -6.77 -4.51
N LEU A 173 6.86 -6.50 -5.22
CA LEU A 173 6.89 -6.04 -6.61
C LEU A 173 7.15 -4.54 -6.70
N GLY A 174 6.78 -3.80 -5.66
CA GLY A 174 7.03 -2.37 -5.55
C GLY A 174 6.40 -1.78 -4.29
N ALA A 175 6.80 -0.54 -3.97
CA ALA A 175 6.27 0.18 -2.82
C ALA A 175 6.16 1.69 -3.11
N SER A 176 5.18 2.35 -2.50
CA SER A 176 4.99 3.80 -2.55
C SER A 176 4.83 4.38 -1.14
N LEU A 177 5.43 5.55 -0.90
CA LEU A 177 5.51 6.18 0.42
C LEU A 177 4.47 7.32 0.52
N GLY A 178 3.62 7.24 1.54
CA GLY A 178 2.60 8.26 1.83
C GLY A 178 3.08 9.36 2.75
N SER A 179 2.73 10.61 2.40
CA SER A 179 2.87 11.81 3.25
C SER A 179 1.53 12.23 3.87
N ALA A 180 1.49 13.31 4.65
CA ALA A 180 0.26 13.90 5.18
C ALA A 180 -0.76 14.23 4.07
N ASP A 181 -0.29 14.83 2.99
CA ASP A 181 -1.10 15.28 1.85
C ASP A 181 -1.46 14.15 0.87
N ASN A 182 -0.80 12.99 1.03
CA ASN A 182 -1.01 11.81 0.20
C ASN A 182 -1.40 10.59 1.06
N ARG A 183 -2.41 10.78 1.92
CA ARG A 183 -2.95 9.72 2.79
C ARG A 183 -4.03 8.86 2.15
N ASP A 184 -4.38 9.08 0.90
CA ASP A 184 -5.31 8.20 0.20
C ASP A 184 -4.58 6.92 -0.25
N GLU A 185 -4.92 5.79 0.39
CA GLU A 185 -4.37 4.48 0.05
C GLU A 185 -4.61 4.13 -1.42
N LEU A 186 -5.75 4.56 -1.97
CA LEU A 186 -6.09 4.31 -3.36
C LEU A 186 -5.14 5.06 -4.31
N LYS A 187 -4.73 6.28 -3.94
CA LYS A 187 -3.76 7.06 -4.71
C LYS A 187 -2.36 6.44 -4.65
N LEU A 188 -1.92 5.97 -3.49
CA LEU A 188 -0.63 5.28 -3.39
C LEU A 188 -0.61 3.95 -4.14
N ALA A 189 -1.72 3.19 -4.11
CA ALA A 189 -1.84 1.95 -4.88
C ALA A 189 -1.89 2.24 -6.38
N THR A 190 -2.51 3.35 -6.75
CA THR A 190 -2.57 3.84 -8.13
C THR A 190 -1.18 4.06 -8.73
N ASP A 191 -0.23 4.59 -7.95
CA ASP A 191 1.16 4.80 -8.39
C ASP A 191 1.87 3.48 -8.77
N LEU A 192 1.39 2.35 -8.23
CA LEU A 192 1.95 1.02 -8.44
C LEU A 192 1.19 0.20 -9.50
N LEU A 193 0.09 0.71 -10.08
CA LEU A 193 -0.66 0.00 -11.12
C LEU A 193 0.19 -0.27 -12.36
N GLY A 194 1.18 0.57 -12.61
CA GLY A 194 2.17 0.37 -13.67
C GLY A 194 3.04 -0.88 -13.50
N LEU A 195 2.90 -1.65 -12.41
CA LEU A 195 3.58 -2.94 -12.19
C LEU A 195 2.69 -4.14 -12.51
N LEU A 196 1.37 -3.94 -12.61
CA LEU A 196 0.44 -4.99 -13.01
C LEU A 196 0.56 -5.28 -14.52
N ARG A 197 0.44 -6.55 -14.88
CA ARG A 197 0.59 -7.04 -16.26
C ARG A 197 -0.46 -8.10 -16.57
N PRO A 198 -0.75 -8.36 -17.88
CA PRO A 198 -1.48 -9.55 -18.28
C PRO A 198 -0.85 -10.81 -17.68
N GLY A 199 -1.69 -11.77 -17.26
CA GLY A 199 -1.24 -12.98 -16.57
C GLY A 199 -1.08 -12.83 -15.05
N MET A 200 -1.40 -11.67 -14.47
CA MET A 200 -1.51 -11.49 -13.02
C MET A 200 -2.96 -11.51 -12.54
N LEU A 201 -3.18 -11.97 -11.30
CA LEU A 201 -4.44 -11.85 -10.57
C LEU A 201 -4.21 -11.02 -9.31
N MET A 202 -4.76 -9.81 -9.28
CA MET A 202 -4.64 -8.89 -8.16
C MET A 202 -5.74 -9.13 -7.12
N LEU A 203 -5.32 -9.43 -5.89
CA LEU A 203 -6.16 -9.60 -4.71
C LEU A 203 -6.18 -8.29 -3.92
N GLY A 204 -7.37 -7.81 -3.56
CA GLY A 204 -7.51 -6.57 -2.80
C GLY A 204 -8.65 -6.63 -1.80
N ASP A 205 -8.51 -5.87 -0.71
CA ASP A 205 -9.57 -5.76 0.28
C ASP A 205 -10.61 -4.68 -0.08
N ARG A 206 -11.48 -4.37 0.89
CA ARG A 206 -12.58 -3.42 0.74
C ARG A 206 -12.13 -1.98 0.51
N ALA A 207 -10.88 -1.62 0.83
CA ALA A 207 -10.35 -0.29 0.57
C ALA A 207 -10.15 -0.03 -0.93
N PHE A 208 -10.08 -1.09 -1.75
CA PHE A 208 -9.75 -1.03 -3.18
C PHE A 208 -10.97 -1.22 -4.10
N ASP A 209 -12.20 -1.14 -3.58
CA ASP A 209 -13.42 -1.44 -4.36
C ASP A 209 -13.98 -0.25 -5.18
N ALA A 210 -13.28 0.88 -5.22
CA ALA A 210 -13.70 2.07 -5.96
C ALA A 210 -13.71 1.85 -7.48
N ASN A 211 -14.78 2.26 -8.17
CA ASN A 211 -14.97 2.01 -9.62
C ASN A 211 -13.77 2.43 -10.47
N ALA A 212 -13.26 3.65 -10.26
CA ALA A 212 -12.13 4.18 -11.02
C ALA A 212 -10.87 3.31 -10.84
N PHE A 213 -10.63 2.80 -9.64
CA PHE A 213 -9.48 1.93 -9.38
C PHE A 213 -9.66 0.55 -10.04
N LEU A 214 -10.85 -0.05 -9.92
CA LEU A 214 -11.18 -1.32 -10.58
C LEU A 214 -10.98 -1.25 -12.10
N ASN A 215 -11.47 -0.16 -12.72
CA ASN A 215 -11.30 0.07 -14.16
C ASN A 215 -9.83 0.23 -14.53
N ARG A 216 -9.04 0.97 -13.74
CA ARG A 216 -7.60 1.15 -14.01
C ARG A 216 -6.81 -0.15 -13.83
N VAL A 217 -7.17 -0.99 -12.86
CA VAL A 217 -6.58 -2.33 -12.73
C VAL A 217 -6.87 -3.15 -13.98
N ALA A 218 -8.13 -3.20 -14.44
CA ALA A 218 -8.50 -3.95 -15.63
C ALA A 218 -7.81 -3.44 -16.91
N GLN A 219 -7.57 -2.13 -17.03
CA GLN A 219 -6.82 -1.52 -18.15
C GLN A 219 -5.37 -2.00 -18.23
N THR A 220 -4.76 -2.48 -17.13
CA THR A 220 -3.42 -3.09 -17.17
C THR A 220 -3.41 -4.48 -17.80
N GLY A 221 -4.58 -5.07 -18.04
CA GLY A 221 -4.74 -6.46 -18.48
C GLY A 221 -4.63 -7.50 -17.35
N ALA A 222 -4.31 -7.08 -16.13
CA ALA A 222 -4.40 -7.95 -14.96
C ALA A 222 -5.86 -8.29 -14.61
N MET A 223 -6.06 -9.50 -14.12
CA MET A 223 -7.32 -9.92 -13.52
C MET A 223 -7.42 -9.39 -12.09
N LEU A 224 -8.64 -9.23 -11.58
CA LEU A 224 -8.86 -8.78 -10.20
C LEU A 224 -9.77 -9.74 -9.44
N LEU A 225 -9.55 -9.83 -8.13
CA LEU A 225 -10.42 -10.49 -7.16
C LEU A 225 -10.42 -9.67 -5.86
N ILE A 226 -11.41 -8.80 -5.72
CA ILE A 226 -11.43 -7.78 -4.66
C ILE A 226 -12.66 -7.95 -3.79
N ARG A 227 -12.49 -7.86 -2.47
CA ARG A 227 -13.63 -7.84 -1.56
C ARG A 227 -14.32 -6.50 -1.61
N SER A 228 -15.60 -6.49 -1.97
CA SER A 228 -16.45 -5.31 -1.96
C SER A 228 -16.87 -4.89 -0.54
N ARG A 229 -17.07 -3.59 -0.34
CA ARG A 229 -17.82 -3.07 0.80
C ARG A 229 -19.26 -3.57 0.74
N ASN A 230 -19.84 -3.82 1.92
CA ASN A 230 -21.21 -4.33 2.05
C ASN A 230 -22.25 -3.30 1.58
N THR A 231 -21.91 -2.01 1.61
CA THR A 231 -22.77 -0.89 1.16
C THR A 231 -22.97 -0.87 -0.35
N ARG A 232 -22.05 -1.46 -1.12
CA ARG A 232 -22.16 -1.54 -2.57
C ARG A 232 -23.28 -2.50 -2.96
N LYS A 233 -24.16 -2.08 -3.86
CA LYS A 233 -25.26 -2.90 -4.39
C LYS A 233 -25.03 -3.17 -5.88
N PRO A 234 -24.18 -4.14 -6.25
CA PRO A 234 -23.98 -4.49 -7.66
C PRO A 234 -25.29 -5.00 -8.26
N ARG A 235 -25.56 -4.64 -9.52
CA ARG A 235 -26.76 -5.08 -10.23
C ARG A 235 -26.60 -6.55 -10.63
N VAL A 236 -27.59 -7.37 -10.30
CA VAL A 236 -27.62 -8.77 -10.74
C VAL A 236 -28.11 -8.81 -12.18
N LEU A 237 -27.25 -9.16 -13.14
CA LEU A 237 -27.60 -9.23 -14.56
C LEU A 237 -27.94 -10.65 -15.02
N ARG A 238 -27.15 -11.64 -14.57
CA ARG A 238 -27.35 -13.06 -14.90
C ARG A 238 -26.78 -13.93 -13.79
N HIS A 239 -27.54 -14.91 -13.33
CA HIS A 239 -27.05 -15.95 -12.43
C HIS A 239 -26.21 -16.98 -13.17
N LEU A 240 -25.20 -17.52 -12.49
CA LEU A 240 -24.36 -18.60 -12.97
C LEU A 240 -24.61 -19.86 -12.12
N PRO A 241 -24.45 -21.07 -12.70
CA PRO A 241 -24.72 -22.35 -12.02
C PRO A 241 -24.01 -22.56 -10.67
N ASP A 242 -22.86 -21.91 -10.44
CA ASP A 242 -22.11 -22.06 -9.20
C ASP A 242 -22.50 -21.07 -8.09
N GLY A 243 -23.65 -20.41 -8.23
CA GLY A 243 -24.23 -19.49 -7.26
C GLY A 243 -23.72 -18.05 -7.34
N SER A 244 -22.75 -17.79 -8.22
CA SER A 244 -22.29 -16.43 -8.53
C SER A 244 -23.19 -15.74 -9.57
N TYR A 245 -22.94 -14.46 -9.84
CA TYR A 245 -23.70 -13.73 -10.86
C TYR A 245 -22.86 -12.70 -11.62
N LEU A 246 -23.22 -12.44 -12.87
CA LEU A 246 -22.64 -11.36 -13.66
C LEU A 246 -23.27 -10.02 -13.27
N SER A 247 -22.44 -8.97 -13.26
CA SER A 247 -22.79 -7.59 -12.96
C SER A 247 -22.03 -6.64 -13.89
N LEU A 248 -22.41 -5.37 -13.87
CA LEU A 248 -21.66 -4.27 -14.46
C LEU A 248 -21.17 -3.33 -13.36
N VAL A 249 -19.92 -2.91 -13.46
CA VAL A 249 -19.30 -1.90 -12.62
C VAL A 249 -18.77 -0.82 -13.54
N ASP A 250 -19.50 0.29 -13.63
CA ASP A 250 -19.09 1.44 -14.45
C ASP A 250 -18.70 1.05 -15.90
N GLY A 251 -19.56 0.23 -16.54
CA GLY A 251 -19.34 -0.31 -17.88
C GLY A 251 -18.49 -1.58 -17.95
N MET A 252 -17.67 -1.88 -16.93
CA MET A 252 -16.87 -3.10 -16.89
C MET A 252 -17.73 -4.31 -16.49
N LYS A 253 -17.71 -5.35 -17.33
CA LYS A 253 -18.31 -6.64 -16.99
C LYS A 253 -17.52 -7.28 -15.87
N VAL A 254 -18.21 -7.63 -14.80
CA VAL A 254 -17.63 -8.33 -13.66
C VAL A 254 -18.51 -9.49 -13.27
N ARG A 255 -17.95 -10.38 -12.47
CA ARG A 255 -18.65 -11.44 -11.79
C ARG A 255 -18.57 -11.19 -10.29
N ILE A 256 -19.68 -11.40 -9.60
CA ILE A 256 -19.80 -11.24 -8.16
C ILE A 256 -19.96 -12.62 -7.53
N VAL A 257 -19.10 -12.92 -6.57
CA VAL A 257 -19.17 -14.12 -5.74
C VAL A 257 -19.58 -13.69 -4.34
N GLU A 258 -20.77 -14.09 -3.91
CA GLU A 258 -21.20 -13.93 -2.52
C GLU A 258 -21.05 -15.26 -1.79
N ALA A 259 -20.27 -15.26 -0.72
CA ALA A 259 -19.98 -16.46 0.06
C ALA A 259 -20.14 -16.17 1.56
N ALA A 260 -20.85 -17.06 2.26
CA ALA A 260 -20.73 -17.16 3.70
C ALA A 260 -19.52 -18.04 4.01
N VAL A 261 -18.57 -17.51 4.77
CA VAL A 261 -17.37 -18.24 5.21
C VAL A 261 -17.50 -18.45 6.71
N VAL A 262 -17.60 -19.71 7.13
CA VAL A 262 -17.65 -20.10 8.54
C VAL A 262 -16.40 -20.90 8.87
N MET A 263 -15.64 -20.43 9.85
CA MET A 263 -14.44 -21.09 10.36
C MET A 263 -14.77 -21.73 11.71
N THR A 264 -14.39 -22.99 11.87
CA THR A 264 -14.53 -23.74 13.12
C THR A 264 -13.15 -24.01 13.71
N GLY A 265 -12.96 -23.65 14.98
CA GLY A 265 -11.70 -23.86 15.72
C GLY A 265 -11.64 -25.24 16.39
N THR A 266 -10.44 -25.67 16.75
CA THR A 266 -10.21 -26.90 17.54
C THR A 266 -10.88 -26.87 18.92
N ASP A 267 -11.12 -25.68 19.44
CA ASP A 267 -11.82 -25.42 20.71
C ASP A 267 -13.36 -25.40 20.55
N GLY A 268 -13.88 -25.75 19.37
CA GLY A 268 -15.30 -25.70 19.05
C GLY A 268 -15.84 -24.28 18.79
N SER A 269 -15.00 -23.24 18.90
CA SER A 269 -15.42 -21.88 18.60
C SER A 269 -15.74 -21.73 17.11
N ARG A 270 -16.79 -20.97 16.80
CA ARG A 270 -17.21 -20.72 15.41
C ARG A 270 -17.24 -19.24 15.15
N THR A 271 -16.62 -18.81 14.06
CA THR A 271 -16.66 -17.42 13.58
C THR A 271 -17.03 -17.40 12.12
N GLY A 272 -17.87 -16.45 11.72
CA GLY A 272 -18.34 -16.35 10.36
C GLY A 272 -18.26 -14.93 9.83
N ASP A 273 -18.06 -14.80 8.52
CA ASP A 273 -18.12 -13.53 7.83
C ASP A 273 -18.75 -13.73 6.44
N ARG A 274 -19.26 -12.66 5.86
CA ARG A 274 -19.81 -12.64 4.51
C ARG A 274 -18.85 -11.93 3.57
N TYR A 275 -18.44 -12.64 2.53
CA TYR A 275 -17.59 -12.11 1.47
C TYR A 275 -18.48 -11.79 0.27
N ARG A 276 -18.35 -10.58 -0.25
CA ARG A 276 -18.80 -10.22 -1.59
C ARG A 276 -17.55 -9.92 -2.38
N LEU A 277 -17.15 -10.80 -3.27
CA LEU A 277 -15.96 -10.65 -4.10
C LEU A 277 -16.38 -10.17 -5.49
N ILE A 278 -15.67 -9.18 -6.02
CA ILE A 278 -15.79 -8.69 -7.38
C ILE A 278 -14.61 -9.27 -8.16
N THR A 279 -14.87 -9.88 -9.31
CA THR A 279 -13.80 -10.41 -10.16
C THR A 279 -14.04 -10.17 -11.65
N THR A 280 -12.96 -10.02 -12.41
CA THR A 280 -12.97 -10.04 -13.87
C THR A 280 -12.85 -11.45 -14.45
N LEU A 281 -12.72 -12.48 -13.61
CA LEU A 281 -12.74 -13.90 -14.00
C LEU A 281 -14.19 -14.36 -14.25
N LEU A 282 -14.69 -14.13 -15.48
CA LEU A 282 -16.11 -14.33 -15.81
C LEU A 282 -16.52 -15.80 -16.01
N ASP A 283 -15.59 -16.67 -16.37
CA ASP A 283 -15.84 -18.10 -16.61
C ASP A 283 -15.93 -18.88 -15.29
N HIS A 284 -17.14 -19.33 -14.95
CA HIS A 284 -17.40 -20.09 -13.71
C HIS A 284 -16.99 -21.56 -13.79
N HIS A 285 -16.80 -22.13 -14.97
CA HIS A 285 -16.28 -23.48 -15.11
C HIS A 285 -14.77 -23.48 -14.86
N ARG A 286 -14.06 -22.51 -15.44
CA ARG A 286 -12.61 -22.36 -15.22
C ARG A 286 -12.28 -21.82 -13.83
N HIS A 287 -13.13 -20.97 -13.26
CA HIS A 287 -12.91 -20.32 -11.97
C HIS A 287 -14.14 -20.46 -11.05
N PRO A 288 -14.36 -21.64 -10.44
CA PRO A 288 -15.50 -21.86 -9.56
C PRO A 288 -15.54 -20.85 -8.40
N ALA A 289 -16.75 -20.43 -8.01
CA ALA A 289 -16.99 -19.45 -6.95
C ALA A 289 -16.36 -19.85 -5.61
N THR A 290 -16.41 -21.14 -5.27
CA THR A 290 -15.81 -21.71 -4.07
C THR A 290 -14.27 -21.65 -4.11
N ASP A 291 -13.66 -21.95 -5.27
CA ASP A 291 -12.22 -21.82 -5.47
C ASP A 291 -11.76 -20.37 -5.31
N LEU A 292 -12.50 -19.41 -5.87
CA LEU A 292 -12.20 -17.98 -5.72
C LEU A 292 -12.33 -17.50 -4.27
N ALA A 293 -13.35 -17.98 -3.55
CA ALA A 293 -13.52 -17.67 -2.13
C ALA A 293 -12.37 -18.21 -1.29
N LYS A 294 -11.89 -19.44 -1.58
CA LYS A 294 -10.69 -20.02 -0.93
C LYS A 294 -9.43 -19.21 -1.26
N LEU A 295 -9.20 -18.94 -2.55
CA LEU A 295 -8.05 -18.20 -3.04
C LEU A 295 -7.95 -16.80 -2.43
N TYR A 296 -9.08 -16.14 -2.19
CA TYR A 296 -9.09 -14.80 -1.59
C TYR A 296 -8.38 -14.74 -0.23
N HIS A 297 -8.23 -15.87 0.48
CA HIS A 297 -7.45 -15.94 1.71
C HIS A 297 -5.95 -15.70 1.48
N GLU A 298 -5.40 -15.97 0.30
CA GLU A 298 -4.01 -15.66 -0.06
C GLU A 298 -3.71 -14.15 -0.02
N ARG A 299 -4.74 -13.29 -0.04
CA ARG A 299 -4.56 -11.85 0.17
C ARG A 299 -3.91 -11.56 1.53
N TRP A 300 -4.12 -12.38 2.56
CA TRP A 300 -3.52 -12.18 3.89
C TRP A 300 -1.98 -12.33 3.88
N GLU A 301 -1.39 -12.85 2.81
CA GLU A 301 0.05 -13.04 2.74
C GLU A 301 0.85 -11.75 2.71
N ILE A 302 0.26 -10.66 2.20
CA ILE A 302 0.85 -9.32 2.32
C ILE A 302 0.92 -8.83 3.77
N GLU A 303 -0.04 -9.20 4.62
CA GLU A 303 0.03 -8.85 6.04
C GLU A 303 1.14 -9.62 6.75
N THR A 304 1.43 -10.84 6.31
CA THR A 304 2.59 -11.59 6.78
C THR A 304 3.89 -10.92 6.30
N ALA A 305 3.95 -10.36 5.09
CA ALA A 305 5.07 -9.54 4.63
C ALA A 305 5.29 -8.31 5.54
N PHE A 306 4.21 -7.59 5.86
CA PHE A 306 4.26 -6.45 6.78
C PHE A 306 4.60 -6.84 8.23
N LEU A 307 4.16 -8.02 8.69
CA LEU A 307 4.57 -8.56 9.98
C LEU A 307 6.08 -8.78 10.02
N ALA A 308 6.66 -9.39 8.98
CA ALA A 308 8.10 -9.59 8.89
C ALA A 308 8.87 -8.26 8.94
N LEU A 309 8.44 -7.24 8.18
CA LEU A 309 9.03 -5.90 8.20
C LEU A 309 8.94 -5.26 9.59
N ARG A 310 7.73 -5.20 10.17
CA ARG A 310 7.44 -4.41 11.38
C ARG A 310 7.83 -5.11 12.69
N HIS A 311 7.58 -6.40 12.77
CA HIS A 311 7.68 -7.16 14.02
C HIS A 311 8.90 -8.08 14.05
N THR A 312 9.35 -8.60 12.90
CA THR A 312 10.54 -9.47 12.88
C THR A 312 11.84 -8.69 12.66
N ILE A 313 11.90 -7.81 11.66
CA ILE A 313 13.07 -6.95 11.44
C ILE A 313 13.07 -5.82 12.46
N LEU A 314 12.09 -4.91 12.37
CA LEU A 314 12.07 -3.71 13.21
C LEU A 314 11.81 -3.99 14.69
N LYS A 315 11.19 -5.11 15.06
CA LYS A 315 10.86 -5.45 16.47
C LYS A 315 10.21 -4.28 17.24
N GLY A 316 9.38 -3.49 16.56
CA GLY A 316 8.70 -2.32 17.15
C GLY A 316 9.54 -1.04 17.31
N HIS A 317 10.81 -1.04 16.88
CA HIS A 317 11.67 0.15 16.89
C HIS A 317 11.12 1.26 15.98
N ILE A 318 11.44 2.49 16.36
CA ILE A 318 11.17 3.69 15.58
C ILE A 318 12.33 3.86 14.60
N LEU A 319 12.05 4.35 13.39
CA LEU A 319 13.11 4.78 12.48
C LEU A 319 14.00 5.84 13.14
N ARG A 320 15.23 6.04 12.65
CA ARG A 320 16.25 6.85 13.35
C ARG A 320 16.39 8.25 12.76
N SER A 321 15.94 8.50 11.53
CA SER A 321 16.10 9.81 10.89
C SER A 321 15.06 10.84 11.32
N GLY A 322 15.54 12.04 11.62
CA GLY A 322 14.74 13.20 12.01
C GLY A 322 14.27 14.08 10.85
N ASP A 323 14.49 13.68 9.59
CA ASP A 323 14.05 14.38 8.39
C ASP A 323 13.66 13.42 7.25
N ARG A 324 12.95 13.97 6.26
CA ARG A 324 12.39 13.21 5.14
C ARG A 324 13.45 12.43 4.34
N PRO A 325 14.56 13.03 3.84
CA PRO A 325 15.52 12.28 3.04
C PRO A 325 16.15 11.10 3.80
N GLY A 326 16.40 11.27 5.10
CA GLY A 326 16.91 10.19 5.94
C GLY A 326 15.90 9.08 6.17
N LEU A 327 14.61 9.42 6.34
CA LEU A 327 13.53 8.43 6.47
C LEU A 327 13.29 7.64 5.19
N GLU A 328 13.27 8.31 4.03
CA GLU A 328 13.17 7.65 2.73
C GLU A 328 14.36 6.69 2.54
N GLN A 329 15.59 7.14 2.84
CA GLN A 329 16.80 6.33 2.73
C GLN A 329 16.75 5.07 3.60
N GLU A 330 16.35 5.21 4.87
CA GLU A 330 16.23 4.06 5.79
C GLU A 330 15.16 3.06 5.35
N LEU A 331 14.04 3.56 4.84
CA LEU A 331 12.95 2.71 4.44
C LEU A 331 13.27 1.94 3.16
N TRP A 332 13.86 2.59 2.16
CA TRP A 332 14.31 1.90 0.96
C TRP A 332 15.38 0.85 1.27
N ALA A 333 16.30 1.14 2.20
CA ALA A 333 17.26 0.16 2.69
C ALA A 333 16.57 -1.02 3.40
N LEU A 334 15.57 -0.77 4.24
CA LEU A 334 14.80 -1.81 4.92
C LEU A 334 14.04 -2.72 3.94
N LEU A 335 13.37 -2.12 2.95
CA LEU A 335 12.64 -2.87 1.93
C LEU A 335 13.58 -3.69 1.04
N THR A 336 14.76 -3.15 0.73
CA THR A 336 15.82 -3.87 0.00
C THR A 336 16.29 -5.09 0.79
N VAL A 337 16.65 -4.94 2.07
CA VAL A 337 17.05 -6.07 2.93
C VAL A 337 15.95 -7.12 3.02
N TYR A 338 14.69 -6.70 3.18
CA TYR A 338 13.56 -7.62 3.17
C TYR A 338 13.50 -8.42 1.87
N GLN A 339 13.66 -7.76 0.72
CA GLN A 339 13.62 -8.40 -0.59
C GLN A 339 14.79 -9.40 -0.77
N LEU A 340 16.01 -9.05 -0.36
CA LEU A 340 17.16 -9.96 -0.42
C LEU A 340 16.94 -11.22 0.43
N LEU A 341 16.36 -11.08 1.63
CA LEU A 341 15.99 -12.22 2.46
C LEU A 341 14.95 -13.12 1.77
N ARG A 342 13.98 -12.52 1.07
CA ARG A 342 12.99 -13.28 0.29
C ARG A 342 13.61 -14.02 -0.90
N MET A 343 14.56 -13.40 -1.59
CA MET A 343 15.33 -14.05 -2.66
C MET A 343 16.08 -15.27 -2.13
N ALA A 344 16.76 -15.16 -0.98
CA ALA A 344 17.44 -16.28 -0.35
C ALA A 344 16.47 -17.40 0.07
N MET A 345 15.31 -17.04 0.64
CA MET A 345 14.28 -18.01 1.03
C MET A 345 13.73 -18.77 -0.17
N VAL A 346 13.40 -18.08 -1.26
CA VAL A 346 12.85 -18.72 -2.46
C VAL A 346 13.90 -19.58 -3.16
N THR A 347 15.13 -19.09 -3.27
CA THR A 347 16.27 -19.88 -3.79
C THR A 347 16.38 -21.19 -3.02
N ALA A 348 16.35 -21.14 -1.68
CA ALA A 348 16.41 -22.33 -0.84
C ALA A 348 15.26 -23.30 -1.12
N THR A 349 14.01 -22.83 -1.12
CA THR A 349 12.85 -23.70 -1.34
C THR A 349 12.78 -24.28 -2.75
N GLU A 350 13.27 -23.57 -3.76
CA GLU A 350 13.28 -24.07 -5.14
C GLU A 350 14.31 -25.19 -5.36
N THR A 351 15.30 -25.36 -4.48
CA THR A 351 16.22 -26.51 -4.52
C THR A 351 15.55 -27.84 -4.15
N GLN A 352 14.38 -27.80 -3.48
CA GLN A 352 13.62 -28.98 -3.08
C GLN A 352 12.23 -28.94 -3.75
N PRO A 353 12.01 -29.67 -4.86
CA PRO A 353 10.76 -29.65 -5.61
C PRO A 353 9.52 -29.86 -4.71
N GLY A 354 8.50 -29.01 -4.91
CA GLY A 354 7.26 -29.06 -4.12
C GLY A 354 7.33 -28.37 -2.76
N THR A 355 8.48 -27.81 -2.36
CA THR A 355 8.57 -27.02 -1.14
C THR A 355 7.94 -25.66 -1.33
N ASP A 356 6.89 -25.41 -0.54
CA ASP A 356 6.21 -24.12 -0.49
C ASP A 356 7.08 -23.06 0.21
N PRO A 357 7.36 -21.90 -0.43
CA PRO A 357 8.07 -20.77 0.18
C PRO A 357 7.48 -20.31 1.52
N ASP A 358 6.19 -20.55 1.76
CA ASP A 358 5.55 -20.23 3.03
C ASP A 358 6.08 -21.01 4.24
N ARG A 359 6.72 -22.16 3.98
CA ARG A 359 7.38 -22.97 5.01
C ARG A 359 8.75 -22.43 5.39
N ALA A 360 9.34 -21.55 4.59
CA ALA A 360 10.62 -20.94 4.92
C ALA A 360 10.45 -19.95 6.09
N SER A 361 11.19 -20.18 7.18
CA SER A 361 11.17 -19.31 8.36
C SER A 361 11.91 -18.00 8.09
N PHE A 362 11.17 -16.88 8.03
CA PHE A 362 11.77 -15.55 7.87
C PHE A 362 12.72 -15.20 9.03
N THR A 363 12.42 -15.65 10.25
CA THR A 363 13.30 -15.45 11.42
C THR A 363 14.62 -16.20 11.25
N THR A 364 14.58 -17.45 10.77
CA THR A 364 15.81 -18.22 10.49
C THR A 364 16.65 -17.49 9.44
N ALA A 365 16.02 -17.06 8.34
CA ALA A 365 16.71 -16.31 7.29
C ALA A 365 17.37 -15.04 7.84
N LEU A 366 16.64 -14.25 8.63
CA LEU A 366 17.13 -13.00 9.20
C LEU A 366 18.29 -13.20 10.18
N GLU A 367 18.16 -14.11 11.14
CA GLU A 367 19.21 -14.32 12.15
C GLU A 367 20.45 -14.95 11.51
N THR A 368 20.30 -15.92 10.59
CA THR A 368 21.46 -16.45 9.85
C THR A 368 22.13 -15.38 8.98
N ALA A 369 21.37 -14.51 8.31
CA ALA A 369 21.95 -13.40 7.55
C ALA A 369 22.75 -12.42 8.43
N ARG A 370 22.29 -12.15 9.66
CA ARG A 370 23.04 -11.33 10.64
C ARG A 370 24.36 -11.99 11.05
N ASP A 371 24.34 -13.30 11.24
CA ASP A 371 25.54 -14.08 11.58
C ASP A 371 26.54 -14.05 10.42
N GLN A 372 26.07 -14.31 9.18
CA GLN A 372 26.91 -14.27 7.98
C GLN A 372 27.52 -12.88 7.75
N LEU A 373 26.74 -11.81 7.94
CA LEU A 373 27.24 -10.44 7.87
C LEU A 373 28.32 -10.20 8.94
N THR A 374 28.03 -10.53 10.20
CA THR A 374 28.96 -10.27 11.31
C THR A 374 30.28 -11.01 11.12
N ALA A 375 30.18 -12.25 10.67
CA ALA A 375 31.34 -13.11 10.45
C ALA A 375 32.09 -12.79 9.15
N ALA A 376 31.60 -11.86 8.31
CA ALA A 376 32.19 -11.52 7.02
C ALA A 376 32.34 -12.75 6.08
N HIS A 377 31.39 -13.69 6.15
CA HIS A 377 31.43 -14.92 5.36
C HIS A 377 30.79 -14.72 3.98
N ALA A 378 31.30 -15.46 2.99
CA ALA A 378 30.78 -15.47 1.61
C ALA A 378 30.61 -14.06 1.00
N ILE A 379 31.55 -13.14 1.29
CA ILE A 379 31.56 -11.79 0.72
C ILE A 379 31.90 -11.80 -0.77
N HIS A 380 32.72 -12.76 -1.20
CA HIS A 380 33.07 -12.96 -2.60
C HIS A 380 32.34 -14.18 -3.15
N PRO A 381 31.92 -14.14 -4.43
CA PRO A 381 31.41 -15.32 -5.10
C PRO A 381 32.45 -16.45 -5.02
N THR A 382 31.99 -17.66 -4.69
CA THR A 382 32.81 -18.87 -4.79
C THR A 382 32.55 -19.52 -6.15
N GLU A 383 33.55 -20.17 -6.73
CA GLU A 383 33.37 -21.01 -7.91
C GLU A 383 33.48 -22.50 -7.51
N PRO A 384 32.44 -23.33 -7.74
CA PRO A 384 31.11 -22.99 -8.27
C PRO A 384 30.24 -22.20 -7.27
N VAL A 385 29.32 -21.38 -7.78
CA VAL A 385 28.43 -20.54 -6.95
C VAL A 385 27.48 -21.41 -6.13
N ASP A 386 27.69 -21.44 -4.82
CA ASP A 386 26.76 -22.04 -3.86
C ASP A 386 25.59 -21.10 -3.57
N LEU A 387 24.57 -21.14 -4.44
CA LEU A 387 23.35 -20.34 -4.30
C LEU A 387 22.52 -20.68 -3.06
N LEU A 388 22.71 -21.87 -2.48
CA LEU A 388 21.99 -22.28 -1.28
C LEU A 388 22.59 -21.61 -0.03
N GLY A 389 23.93 -21.59 0.06
CA GLY A 389 24.66 -20.94 1.14
C GLY A 389 24.25 -21.42 2.54
N ALA A 390 24.79 -20.77 3.57
CA ALA A 390 24.42 -21.04 4.96
C ALA A 390 22.98 -20.62 5.28
N ILE A 391 22.47 -19.54 4.67
CA ILE A 391 21.09 -19.07 4.89
C ILE A 391 20.10 -20.12 4.38
N GLY A 392 20.25 -20.57 3.14
CA GLY A 392 19.36 -21.59 2.57
C GLY A 392 19.46 -22.93 3.28
N ARG A 393 20.67 -23.38 3.65
CA ARG A 393 20.86 -24.60 4.47
C ARG A 393 20.22 -24.49 5.85
N ALA A 394 20.25 -23.32 6.49
CA ALA A 394 19.55 -23.10 7.75
C ALA A 394 18.03 -23.18 7.57
N ILE A 395 17.50 -22.54 6.52
CA ILE A 395 16.07 -22.55 6.18
C ILE A 395 15.57 -23.98 5.96
N LEU A 396 16.26 -24.78 5.14
CA LEU A 396 15.86 -26.14 4.83
C LEU A 396 15.88 -27.07 6.05
N ARG A 397 16.82 -26.87 6.99
CA ARG A 397 16.85 -27.62 8.25
C ARG A 397 15.74 -27.24 9.22
N THR A 398 15.16 -26.05 9.09
CA THR A 398 14.12 -25.54 9.98
C THR A 398 12.82 -25.19 9.24
N LEU A 399 12.47 -25.97 8.20
CA LEU A 399 11.21 -25.75 7.49
C LEU A 399 10.04 -25.85 8.45
N LEU A 400 9.21 -24.81 8.46
CA LEU A 400 7.99 -24.78 9.23
C LEU A 400 7.01 -25.86 8.71
N PRO A 401 6.12 -26.38 9.56
CA PRO A 401 5.01 -27.20 9.07
C PRO A 401 4.16 -26.38 8.08
N PRO A 402 3.39 -27.04 7.19
CA PRO A 402 2.41 -26.36 6.35
C PRO A 402 1.56 -25.39 7.18
N ARG A 403 1.45 -24.14 6.71
CA ARG A 403 0.78 -23.07 7.44
C ARG A 403 -0.69 -23.43 7.63
N ARG A 404 -1.12 -23.48 8.89
CA ARG A 404 -2.51 -23.81 9.24
C ARG A 404 -3.35 -22.53 9.33
N PRO A 405 -4.57 -22.50 8.75
CA PRO A 405 -5.47 -21.38 8.97
C PRO A 405 -5.80 -21.25 10.47
N ARG A 406 -5.87 -20.02 10.97
CA ARG A 406 -6.10 -19.72 12.38
C ARG A 406 -6.91 -18.43 12.52
N PHE A 407 -7.71 -18.33 13.57
CA PHE A 407 -8.37 -17.08 13.95
C PHE A 407 -8.18 -16.79 15.44
N SER A 408 -8.22 -15.51 15.76
CA SER A 408 -8.17 -15.00 17.13
C SER A 408 -8.88 -13.66 17.19
N ALA A 409 -9.34 -13.28 18.38
CA ALA A 409 -9.89 -11.94 18.59
C ALA A 409 -8.87 -10.86 18.20
N ARG A 410 -9.30 -9.88 17.40
CA ARG A 410 -8.46 -8.71 17.07
C ARG A 410 -8.58 -7.68 18.17
N THR A 411 -7.77 -7.89 19.20
CA THR A 411 -7.70 -7.00 20.35
C THR A 411 -6.30 -6.41 20.46
N VAL A 412 -6.24 -5.13 20.82
CA VAL A 412 -4.98 -4.50 21.22
C VAL A 412 -4.58 -5.15 22.55
N LYS A 413 -3.65 -6.11 22.50
CA LYS A 413 -3.25 -6.93 23.66
C LYS A 413 -2.49 -6.14 24.73
N SER A 414 -1.90 -5.01 24.36
CA SER A 414 -1.30 -4.03 25.26
C SER A 414 -1.88 -2.65 24.94
N ALA A 415 -3.00 -2.34 25.57
CA ALA A 415 -3.67 -1.05 25.44
C ALA A 415 -3.06 -0.03 26.39
N THR A 416 -2.84 1.20 25.93
CA THR A 416 -2.45 2.33 26.79
C THR A 416 -3.58 2.79 27.72
N SER A 417 -4.81 2.34 27.52
CA SER A 417 -5.96 2.59 28.40
C SER A 417 -6.34 1.33 29.17
N ARG A 418 -6.57 1.47 30.48
CA ARG A 418 -7.08 0.42 31.39
C ARG A 418 -8.50 -0.04 31.08
N TYR A 419 -9.23 0.65 30.21
CA TYR A 419 -10.61 0.35 29.86
C TYR A 419 -10.74 0.22 28.34
N ILE A 420 -10.71 -1.01 27.85
CA ILE A 420 -11.21 -1.37 26.51
C ILE A 420 -12.36 -2.35 26.72
N THR A 421 -13.55 -1.91 26.36
CA THR A 421 -14.78 -2.70 26.29
C THR A 421 -14.57 -3.89 25.35
N ARG A 422 -14.90 -5.08 25.82
CA ARG A 422 -14.70 -6.36 25.13
C ARG A 422 -16.00 -6.76 24.45
N ASP A 423 -15.98 -6.87 23.12
CA ASP A 423 -17.14 -7.34 22.35
C ASP A 423 -16.69 -8.14 21.10
N ASP A 424 -15.70 -9.03 21.25
CA ASP A 424 -15.31 -9.98 20.19
C ASP A 424 -15.65 -11.40 20.65
N THR A 425 -16.45 -12.11 19.84
CA THR A 425 -16.89 -13.50 20.07
C THR A 425 -15.78 -14.53 19.78
N ARG A 426 -14.64 -14.08 19.25
CA ARG A 426 -13.49 -14.93 18.95
C ARG A 426 -12.67 -15.28 20.20
N PRO A 427 -11.98 -16.43 20.21
CA PRO A 427 -11.12 -16.82 21.32
C PRO A 427 -9.97 -15.81 21.53
N THR A 428 -9.57 -15.66 22.79
CA THR A 428 -8.50 -14.75 23.20
C THR A 428 -7.12 -15.23 22.73
N HIS A 429 -6.92 -16.54 22.70
CA HIS A 429 -5.72 -17.21 22.19
C HIS A 429 -5.94 -17.64 20.72
N SER A 430 -4.84 -17.74 19.97
CA SER A 430 -4.88 -18.22 18.59
C SER A 430 -5.32 -19.68 18.54
N THR A 431 -6.45 -19.96 17.90
CA THR A 431 -6.95 -21.34 17.71
C THR A 431 -6.73 -21.79 16.26
N THR A 432 -6.44 -23.08 16.08
CA THR A 432 -6.28 -23.65 14.73
C THR A 432 -7.65 -23.93 14.13
N VAL A 433 -7.84 -23.55 12.87
CA VAL A 433 -9.07 -23.87 12.13
C VAL A 433 -9.05 -25.34 11.71
N THR A 434 -10.11 -26.07 12.05
CA THR A 434 -10.30 -27.47 11.66
C THR A 434 -11.12 -27.60 10.38
N SER A 435 -12.08 -26.70 10.15
CA SER A 435 -12.87 -26.65 8.92
C SER A 435 -13.21 -25.21 8.51
N ILE A 436 -13.33 -25.01 7.19
CA ILE A 436 -13.85 -23.77 6.60
C ILE A 436 -15.00 -24.14 5.68
N ASP A 437 -16.23 -23.86 6.12
CA ASP A 437 -17.43 -24.07 5.33
C ASP A 437 -17.70 -22.81 4.49
N ILE A 438 -17.71 -22.99 3.18
CA ILE A 438 -17.96 -21.91 2.22
C ILE A 438 -19.25 -22.24 1.48
N THR A 439 -20.30 -21.46 1.75
CA THR A 439 -21.59 -21.60 1.08
C THR A 439 -21.82 -20.40 0.16
N PRO A 440 -21.82 -20.61 -1.17
CA PRO A 440 -22.26 -19.60 -2.12
C PRO A 440 -23.70 -19.14 -1.83
N ARG A 441 -23.97 -17.85 -1.97
CA ARG A 441 -25.32 -17.29 -1.81
C ARG A 441 -25.73 -16.53 -3.05
N THR A 442 -26.90 -16.88 -3.58
CA THR A 442 -27.47 -16.24 -4.77
C THR A 442 -28.51 -15.20 -4.34
N PRO A 443 -28.25 -13.88 -4.45
CA PRO A 443 -29.27 -12.87 -4.18
C PRO A 443 -30.35 -12.87 -5.27
N PRO A 444 -31.57 -12.37 -5.02
CA PRO A 444 -32.60 -12.27 -6.04
C PRO A 444 -32.19 -11.33 -7.18
N LEU A 445 -32.73 -11.58 -8.38
CA LEU A 445 -32.54 -10.69 -9.53
C LEU A 445 -32.97 -9.27 -9.17
N THR A 446 -32.14 -8.29 -9.53
CA THR A 446 -32.57 -6.88 -9.46
C THR A 446 -33.57 -6.67 -10.59
N PRO A 447 -34.84 -6.28 -10.31
CA PRO A 447 -35.78 -5.99 -11.38
C PRO A 447 -35.17 -4.91 -12.29
N PRO A 448 -35.49 -4.92 -13.61
CA PRO A 448 -35.14 -3.81 -14.46
C PRO A 448 -35.64 -2.53 -13.78
N PRO A 449 -34.85 -1.43 -13.79
CA PRO A 449 -35.36 -0.17 -13.30
C PRO A 449 -36.70 0.07 -14.02
N PRO A 450 -37.77 0.44 -13.30
CA PRO A 450 -39.02 0.76 -13.97
C PRO A 450 -38.70 1.77 -15.07
N PRO A 451 -39.38 1.69 -16.24
CA PRO A 451 -39.29 2.76 -17.22
C PRO A 451 -39.47 4.06 -16.44
N ARG A 452 -38.50 4.99 -16.56
CA ARG A 452 -38.60 6.26 -15.86
C ARG A 452 -40.00 6.78 -16.16
N PRO A 453 -40.85 7.00 -15.16
CA PRO A 453 -42.10 7.70 -15.42
C PRO A 453 -41.70 9.00 -16.14
N PRO A 454 -42.54 9.52 -17.06
CA PRO A 454 -42.41 10.91 -17.47
C PRO A 454 -42.16 11.69 -16.19
N ARG A 455 -41.11 12.51 -16.16
CA ARG A 455 -40.88 13.36 -15.00
C ARG A 455 -42.09 14.28 -14.91
N ASP A 456 -43.09 13.88 -14.14
CA ASP A 456 -43.99 14.81 -13.52
C ASP A 456 -43.11 15.61 -12.59
N ARG A 457 -42.73 16.77 -13.10
CA ARG A 457 -42.14 17.85 -12.34
C ARG A 457 -43.18 18.22 -11.29
N THR A 458 -43.19 17.52 -10.17
CA THR A 458 -43.63 18.16 -8.93
C THR A 458 -42.75 19.40 -8.78
N PRO A 459 -43.32 20.62 -8.71
CA PRO A 459 -42.54 21.83 -8.60
C PRO A 459 -41.65 21.71 -7.36
N GLN A 460 -40.34 21.75 -7.58
CA GLN A 460 -39.36 21.96 -6.51
C GLN A 460 -39.79 23.22 -5.76
N PRO A 461 -39.82 23.23 -4.41
CA PRO A 461 -40.14 24.47 -3.69
C PRO A 461 -39.24 25.59 -4.20
N ASN A 462 -39.86 26.69 -4.63
CA ASN A 462 -39.17 27.79 -5.31
C ASN A 462 -37.94 28.21 -4.49
N THR A 463 -36.75 27.95 -5.02
CA THR A 463 -35.51 28.38 -4.37
C THR A 463 -35.53 29.90 -4.18
N ARG A 464 -34.90 30.42 -3.12
CA ARG A 464 -34.84 31.87 -2.87
C ARG A 464 -34.38 32.67 -4.10
N ARG A 465 -33.45 32.10 -4.88
CA ARG A 465 -33.01 32.70 -6.14
C ARG A 465 -34.11 32.75 -7.20
N ALA A 466 -34.89 31.68 -7.36
CA ALA A 466 -36.02 31.66 -8.28
C ALA A 466 -37.09 32.69 -7.89
N GLN A 467 -37.35 32.87 -6.59
CA GLN A 467 -38.27 33.90 -6.09
C GLN A 467 -37.77 35.33 -6.41
N VAL A 468 -36.48 35.59 -6.23
CA VAL A 468 -35.85 36.87 -6.61
C VAL A 468 -35.93 37.09 -8.12
N ILE A 469 -35.60 36.08 -8.93
CA ILE A 469 -35.69 36.19 -10.40
C ILE A 469 -37.13 36.46 -10.84
N GLN A 470 -38.11 35.75 -10.28
CA GLN A 470 -39.52 35.96 -10.59
C GLN A 470 -39.98 37.37 -10.23
N LEU A 471 -39.57 37.87 -9.06
CA LEU A 471 -39.88 39.22 -8.63
C LEU A 471 -39.22 40.27 -9.55
N MET A 472 -37.96 40.09 -9.91
CA MET A 472 -37.26 41.00 -10.83
C MET A 472 -37.85 40.97 -12.25
N ASN A 473 -38.34 39.82 -12.70
CA ASN A 473 -39.04 39.68 -13.99
C ASN A 473 -40.37 40.43 -14.05
N THR A 474 -40.96 40.84 -12.92
CA THR A 474 -42.14 41.72 -12.95
C THR A 474 -41.80 43.10 -13.54
N GLN A 475 -40.54 43.52 -13.45
CA GLN A 475 -40.01 44.76 -14.01
C GLN A 475 -38.59 44.53 -14.56
N PRO A 476 -38.43 43.93 -15.75
CA PRO A 476 -37.14 43.47 -16.28
C PRO A 476 -36.10 44.58 -16.47
N ASN A 477 -36.56 45.81 -16.74
CA ASN A 477 -35.72 46.98 -16.98
C ASN A 477 -35.49 47.84 -15.72
N HIS A 478 -35.92 47.37 -14.55
CA HIS A 478 -35.76 48.07 -13.28
C HIS A 478 -34.55 47.52 -12.49
N ALA A 479 -33.74 48.41 -11.93
CA ALA A 479 -32.66 48.04 -11.03
C ALA A 479 -33.20 47.92 -9.59
N TRP A 480 -33.23 46.70 -9.07
CA TRP A 480 -33.86 46.41 -7.78
C TRP A 480 -32.91 46.61 -6.61
N ASN A 481 -33.35 47.35 -5.59
CA ASN A 481 -32.61 47.49 -4.33
C ASN A 481 -32.66 46.18 -3.51
N GLY A 482 -31.51 45.66 -3.12
CA GLY A 482 -31.41 44.40 -2.38
C GLY A 482 -32.10 44.39 -1.01
N ARG A 483 -32.25 45.54 -0.33
CA ARG A 483 -33.04 45.65 0.91
C ARG A 483 -34.54 45.60 0.64
N HIS A 484 -34.99 46.21 -0.45
CA HIS A 484 -36.39 46.19 -0.85
C HIS A 484 -36.82 44.78 -1.30
N LEU A 485 -35.96 44.09 -2.07
CA LEU A 485 -36.16 42.67 -2.41
C LEU A 485 -36.28 41.79 -1.15
N ALA A 486 -35.48 42.08 -0.12
CA ALA A 486 -35.52 41.33 1.13
C ALA A 486 -36.84 41.54 1.87
N GLN A 487 -37.33 42.77 1.90
CA GLN A 487 -38.61 43.12 2.51
C GLN A 487 -39.80 42.46 1.79
N GLN A 488 -39.84 42.52 0.46
CA GLN A 488 -40.94 41.92 -0.32
C GLN A 488 -40.98 40.39 -0.21
N LEU A 489 -39.83 39.75 -0.01
CA LEU A 489 -39.74 38.29 0.16
C LEU A 489 -39.80 37.85 1.63
N GLY A 490 -39.93 38.77 2.59
CA GLY A 490 -39.96 38.46 4.02
C GLY A 490 -38.64 37.88 4.57
N ILE A 491 -37.50 38.20 3.95
CA ILE A 491 -36.18 37.66 4.28
C ILE A 491 -35.37 38.73 5.06
N PRO A 492 -34.66 38.39 6.15
CA PRO A 492 -33.78 39.33 6.82
C PRO A 492 -32.74 39.93 5.84
N PRO A 493 -32.59 41.27 5.75
CA PRO A 493 -31.74 41.91 4.75
C PRO A 493 -30.30 41.40 4.74
N ARG A 494 -29.71 41.12 5.91
CA ARG A 494 -28.35 40.57 6.01
C ARG A 494 -28.17 39.24 5.25
N HIS A 495 -29.19 38.39 5.24
CA HIS A 495 -29.13 37.09 4.58
C HIS A 495 -29.28 37.24 3.07
N LEU A 496 -30.26 38.02 2.62
CA LEU A 496 -30.48 38.18 1.18
C LEU A 496 -29.35 38.97 0.51
N LEU A 497 -28.80 39.99 1.15
CA LEU A 497 -27.70 40.78 0.59
C LEU A 497 -26.42 39.96 0.41
N THR A 498 -26.14 39.03 1.33
CA THR A 498 -25.02 38.08 1.20
C THR A 498 -25.23 37.17 0.00
N GLN A 499 -26.44 36.60 -0.14
CA GLN A 499 -26.79 35.73 -1.27
C GLN A 499 -26.77 36.46 -2.62
N LEU A 500 -27.26 37.70 -2.69
CA LEU A 500 -27.21 38.52 -3.91
C LEU A 500 -25.77 38.80 -4.35
N ALA A 501 -24.85 39.04 -3.40
CA ALA A 501 -23.44 39.22 -3.70
C ALA A 501 -22.80 37.94 -4.27
N GLU A 502 -23.11 36.78 -3.68
CA GLU A 502 -22.65 35.47 -4.19
C GLU A 502 -23.21 35.15 -5.57
N TRP A 503 -24.51 35.37 -5.79
CA TRP A 503 -25.14 35.11 -7.09
C TRP A 503 -24.68 36.08 -8.17
N THR A 504 -24.34 37.32 -7.81
CA THR A 504 -23.69 38.27 -8.73
C THR A 504 -22.32 37.75 -9.14
N ARG A 505 -21.53 37.22 -8.19
CA ARG A 505 -20.22 36.61 -8.48
C ARG A 505 -20.34 35.38 -9.39
N TRP A 506 -21.45 34.64 -9.32
CA TRP A 506 -21.74 33.50 -10.20
C TRP A 506 -22.40 33.90 -11.53
N GLY A 507 -22.49 35.19 -11.83
CA GLY A 507 -22.99 35.68 -13.12
C GLY A 507 -24.50 35.57 -13.31
N HIS A 508 -25.27 35.51 -12.22
CA HIS A 508 -26.73 35.39 -12.28
C HIS A 508 -27.46 36.74 -12.19
N PHE A 509 -26.81 37.74 -11.58
CA PHE A 509 -27.29 39.10 -11.50
C PHE A 509 -26.13 40.05 -11.80
N THR A 510 -26.45 41.23 -12.30
CA THR A 510 -25.48 42.30 -12.52
C THR A 510 -25.73 43.39 -11.49
N LYS A 511 -24.68 43.78 -10.76
CA LYS A 511 -24.77 44.89 -9.81
C LYS A 511 -24.57 46.20 -10.56
N THR A 512 -25.63 46.99 -10.71
CA THR A 512 -25.60 48.25 -11.47
C THR A 512 -25.01 49.39 -10.66
N THR A 513 -25.39 49.50 -9.38
CA THR A 513 -24.84 50.49 -8.43
C THR A 513 -24.78 49.90 -7.01
N LYS A 514 -24.36 50.70 -6.02
CA LYS A 514 -24.26 50.24 -4.62
C LYS A 514 -25.64 49.77 -4.11
N GLY A 515 -25.78 48.46 -3.98
CA GLY A 515 -26.97 47.81 -3.42
C GLY A 515 -28.11 47.56 -4.42
N HIS A 516 -27.92 47.87 -5.71
CA HIS A 516 -28.92 47.63 -6.76
C HIS A 516 -28.46 46.55 -7.73
N TYR A 517 -29.40 45.68 -8.14
CA TYR A 517 -29.14 44.50 -8.96
C TYR A 517 -30.15 44.43 -10.10
N THR A 518 -29.71 43.95 -11.27
CA THR A 518 -30.54 43.58 -12.43
C THR A 518 -30.27 42.14 -12.83
N LEU A 519 -31.15 41.54 -13.63
CA LEU A 519 -30.90 40.21 -14.19
C LEU A 519 -29.79 40.29 -15.25
N THR A 520 -28.87 39.33 -15.24
CA THR A 520 -27.85 39.25 -16.28
C THR A 520 -28.48 38.65 -17.53
N HIS A 521 -28.69 39.46 -18.57
CA HIS A 521 -29.10 38.96 -19.89
C HIS A 521 -27.87 38.42 -20.65
N PRO A 522 -27.98 37.28 -21.35
CA PRO A 522 -26.91 36.80 -22.22
C PRO A 522 -26.65 37.81 -23.35
N PRO A 523 -25.40 37.97 -23.82
CA PRO A 523 -25.10 38.86 -24.94
C PRO A 523 -25.86 38.42 -26.19
N THR A 524 -26.65 39.32 -26.77
CA THR A 524 -27.37 39.13 -28.03
C THR A 524 -26.37 38.90 -29.16
N SER A 525 -26.48 37.75 -29.81
CA SER A 525 -25.67 37.35 -30.98
C SER A 525 -25.89 38.32 -32.15
N THR A 526 -24.79 38.92 -32.60
CA THR A 526 -24.66 39.73 -33.81
C THR A 526 -25.10 38.93 -35.04
N THR A 527 -26.02 39.50 -35.83
CA THR A 527 -26.50 38.96 -37.11
C THR A 527 -25.37 38.98 -38.15
N PRO A 528 -25.16 37.90 -38.94
CA PRO A 528 -24.20 37.95 -40.05
C PRO A 528 -24.81 38.68 -41.26
N PRO A 529 -24.00 39.40 -42.08
CA PRO A 529 -24.49 39.97 -43.33
C PRO A 529 -24.69 38.84 -44.36
N THR A 530 -25.66 39.04 -45.24
CA THR A 530 -25.97 38.14 -46.38
C THR A 530 -25.72 38.91 -47.67
N PRO A 531 -25.50 38.19 -48.77
CA PRO A 531 -24.22 37.64 -49.21
C PRO A 531 -23.21 38.69 -49.72
#